data_AF-A0A8T4ZRU5-F1
#
_entry.id   AF-A0A8T4ZRU5-F1
#
_cell.length_a   1.000
_cell.length_b   1.000
_cell.length_c   1.000
_cell.angle_alpha   90.00
_cell.angle_beta   90.00
_cell.angle_gamma   90.00
#
_symmetry.space_group_name_H-M   'P 1'
#
loop_
_entity.id
_entity.type
_entity.pdbx_description
1 polymer ?
#
loop_
_entity_poly.entity_id
_entity_poly.type
_entity_poly.pdbx_seq_one_letter_code
_entity_poly.pdbx_strand_id
1 'polypeptide(L)'
;MQYESAEFSEELKKRINNSKELKEKIDHTNLKTLIIVKDIPFATFANFAEGVLAERNHIPPNQIEEYRKKADFTIEIPTYELSVDVASGKKSLESLYIGGMLKMEGSIFKALQYRDVFAVVAKITADLVNQSTVLSKEDFAKMLQKRGLL
;
A
#
# COMPACT_ATOMS: atom_id res chain seq x y z
N MET A 1 17.97 -1.60 4.09
CA MET A 1 16.89 -1.87 3.13
C MET A 1 16.30 -0.56 2.61
N GLN A 2 15.89 -0.52 1.35
CA GLN A 2 15.34 0.68 0.70
C GLN A 2 13.82 0.58 0.58
N TYR A 3 13.09 1.67 0.84
CA TYR A 3 11.63 1.73 0.69
C TYR A 3 11.19 1.34 -0.74
N GLU A 4 10.16 0.50 -0.84
CA GLU A 4 9.62 -0.08 -2.08
C GLU A 4 10.62 -0.87 -2.96
N SER A 5 11.74 -1.32 -2.40
CA SER A 5 12.57 -2.34 -3.07
C SER A 5 11.91 -3.73 -3.01
N ALA A 6 12.46 -4.69 -3.75
CA ALA A 6 12.04 -6.10 -3.65
C ALA A 6 12.26 -6.64 -2.23
N GLU A 7 13.42 -6.35 -1.62
CA GLU A 7 13.73 -6.72 -0.24
C GLU A 7 12.70 -6.16 0.76
N PHE A 8 12.27 -4.90 0.57
CA PHE A 8 11.23 -4.28 1.37
C PHE A 8 9.89 -5.00 1.24
N SER A 9 9.49 -5.36 0.01
CA SER A 9 8.22 -6.05 -0.21
C SER A 9 8.20 -7.43 0.47
N GLU A 10 9.31 -8.18 0.37
CA GLU A 10 9.44 -9.49 1.01
C GLU A 10 9.43 -9.41 2.54
N GLU A 11 10.20 -8.48 3.10
CA GLU A 11 10.23 -8.30 4.56
C GLU A 11 8.89 -7.78 5.09
N LEU A 12 8.21 -6.88 4.37
CA LEU A 12 6.87 -6.42 4.72
C LEU A 12 5.87 -7.57 4.75
N LYS A 13 5.86 -8.39 3.69
CA LYS A 13 5.00 -9.58 3.58
C LYS A 13 5.28 -10.55 4.72
N LYS A 14 6.55 -10.81 5.04
CA LYS A 14 6.95 -11.65 6.17
C LYS A 14 6.48 -11.10 7.51
N ARG A 15 6.60 -9.80 7.78
CA ARG A 15 6.16 -9.19 9.04
C ARG A 15 4.63 -9.23 9.18
N ILE A 16 3.90 -8.90 8.12
CA ILE A 16 2.44 -8.97 8.08
C ILE A 16 1.98 -10.40 8.37
N ASN A 17 2.50 -11.40 7.64
CA ASN A 17 2.06 -12.79 7.77
C ASN A 17 2.47 -13.47 9.09
N ASN A 18 3.48 -12.92 9.79
CA ASN A 18 3.89 -13.39 11.11
C ASN A 18 3.29 -12.60 12.28
N SER A 19 2.49 -11.56 12.00
CA SER A 19 1.86 -10.76 13.04
C SER A 19 0.78 -11.56 13.78
N LYS A 20 0.98 -11.78 15.09
CA LYS A 20 -0.03 -12.39 15.97
C LYS A 20 -1.28 -11.51 16.06
N GLU A 21 -1.08 -10.21 16.22
CA GLU A 21 -2.15 -9.20 16.29
C GLU A 21 -3.02 -9.23 15.02
N LEU A 22 -2.41 -9.42 13.84
CA LEU A 22 -3.15 -9.53 12.59
C LEU A 22 -3.93 -10.84 12.53
N LYS A 23 -3.33 -11.96 12.91
CA LYS A 23 -3.96 -13.29 12.92
C LYS A 23 -5.21 -13.37 13.80
N GLU A 24 -5.27 -12.59 14.86
CA GLU A 24 -6.45 -12.49 15.74
C GLU A 24 -7.60 -11.68 15.11
N LYS A 25 -7.29 -10.82 14.13
CA LYS A 25 -8.25 -9.89 13.50
C LYS A 25 -8.67 -10.31 12.10
N ILE A 26 -7.86 -11.12 11.42
CA ILE A 26 -8.05 -11.49 10.02
C ILE A 26 -8.66 -12.89 9.94
N ASP A 27 -9.90 -12.99 9.47
CA ASP A 27 -10.66 -14.23 9.37
C ASP A 27 -10.90 -14.58 7.90
N HIS A 28 -10.17 -15.58 7.40
CA HIS A 28 -10.25 -16.06 6.01
C HIS A 28 -10.38 -14.94 4.95
N THR A 29 -9.78 -13.78 5.25
CA THR A 29 -10.08 -12.54 4.54
C THR A 29 -9.58 -12.61 3.11
N ASN A 30 -10.48 -12.27 2.19
CA ASN A 30 -10.18 -12.07 0.77
C ASN A 30 -10.41 -10.60 0.43
N LEU A 31 -9.30 -9.86 0.23
CA LEU A 31 -9.32 -8.42 0.02
C LEU A 31 -8.20 -7.97 -0.92
N LYS A 32 -8.59 -7.24 -1.97
CA LYS A 32 -7.68 -6.71 -2.98
C LYS A 32 -7.69 -5.18 -2.91
N THR A 33 -6.52 -4.57 -2.75
CA THR A 33 -6.38 -3.11 -2.72
C THR A 33 -5.41 -2.64 -3.78
N LEU A 34 -5.64 -1.43 -4.27
CA LEU A 34 -4.72 -0.72 -5.15
C LEU A 34 -4.45 0.67 -4.57
N ILE A 35 -3.19 0.99 -4.33
CA ILE A 35 -2.77 2.33 -3.91
C ILE A 35 -2.04 2.97 -5.09
N ILE A 36 -2.53 4.11 -5.56
CA ILE A 36 -1.98 4.84 -6.70
C ILE A 36 -1.37 6.13 -6.18
N VAL A 37 -0.14 6.44 -6.58
CA VAL A 37 0.44 7.77 -6.40
C VAL A 37 0.27 8.51 -7.73
N LYS A 38 -0.27 9.73 -7.71
CA LYS A 38 -0.68 10.39 -8.97
C LYS A 38 0.47 11.13 -9.65
N ASP A 39 1.36 11.73 -8.88
CA ASP A 39 2.47 12.55 -9.39
C ASP A 39 3.74 11.75 -9.75
N ILE A 40 3.72 10.45 -9.46
CA ILE A 40 4.56 9.41 -10.05
C ILE A 40 3.58 8.31 -10.42
N PRO A 41 3.30 8.02 -11.70
CA PRO A 41 2.22 7.12 -12.13
C PRO A 41 2.53 5.64 -11.84
N PHE A 42 2.79 5.31 -10.58
CA PHE A 42 3.02 3.99 -10.05
C PHE A 42 1.85 3.61 -9.15
N ALA A 43 1.58 2.31 -9.09
CA ALA A 43 0.64 1.79 -8.12
C ALA A 43 1.22 0.56 -7.41
N THR A 44 0.71 0.29 -6.22
CA THR A 44 0.97 -0.93 -5.47
C THR A 44 -0.33 -1.69 -5.32
N PHE A 45 -0.38 -2.89 -5.88
CA PHE A 45 -1.48 -3.82 -5.68
C PHE A 45 -1.16 -4.76 -4.53
N ALA A 46 -2.12 -4.99 -3.64
CA ALA A 46 -2.02 -5.95 -2.56
C ALA A 46 -3.23 -6.90 -2.58
N ASN A 47 -2.98 -8.19 -2.41
CA ASN A 47 -4.00 -9.22 -2.30
C ASN A 47 -3.83 -9.97 -0.98
N PHE A 48 -4.80 -9.79 -0.08
CA PHE A 48 -4.99 -10.66 1.06
C PHE A 48 -5.89 -11.80 0.64
N ALA A 49 -5.42 -13.04 0.82
CA ALA A 49 -6.18 -14.25 0.55
C ALA A 49 -6.07 -15.18 1.74
N GLU A 50 -7.19 -15.72 2.22
CA GLU A 50 -7.25 -16.58 3.41
C GLU A 50 -6.51 -15.99 4.63
N GLY A 51 -6.62 -14.67 4.81
CA GLY A 51 -6.02 -13.97 5.94
C GLY A 51 -4.50 -13.81 5.91
N VAL A 52 -3.86 -14.06 4.77
CA VAL A 52 -2.43 -13.73 4.56
C VAL A 52 -2.27 -12.74 3.42
N LEU A 53 -1.26 -11.87 3.50
CA LEU A 53 -0.83 -11.08 2.36
C LEU A 53 -0.17 -12.03 1.35
N ALA A 54 -0.95 -12.46 0.36
CA ALA A 54 -0.55 -13.42 -0.66
C ALA A 54 0.30 -12.74 -1.74
N GLU A 55 -0.08 -11.52 -2.13
CA GLU A 55 0.55 -10.77 -3.22
C GLU A 55 0.76 -9.32 -2.82
N ARG A 56 1.92 -8.76 -3.19
CA ARG A 56 2.19 -7.32 -3.13
C ARG A 56 3.12 -6.95 -4.28
N ASN A 57 2.57 -6.28 -5.29
CA ASN A 57 3.27 -6.00 -6.54
C ASN A 57 3.18 -4.52 -6.92
N HIS A 58 4.28 -4.00 -7.48
CA HIS A 58 4.28 -2.72 -8.17
C HIS A 58 3.67 -2.89 -9.56
N ILE A 59 2.73 -2.02 -9.89
CA ILE A 59 1.98 -2.06 -11.15
C ILE A 59 2.46 -0.89 -12.02
N PRO A 60 2.92 -1.15 -13.25
CA PRO A 60 3.32 -0.11 -14.19
C PRO A 60 2.10 0.71 -14.67
N PRO A 61 2.30 1.96 -15.13
CA PRO A 61 1.22 2.87 -15.52
C PRO A 61 0.21 2.27 -16.50
N ASN A 62 0.69 1.51 -17.49
CA ASN A 62 -0.12 0.92 -18.55
C ASN A 62 -1.04 -0.22 -18.07
N GLN A 63 -0.86 -0.72 -16.84
CA GLN A 63 -1.67 -1.79 -16.24
C GLN A 63 -2.60 -1.30 -15.12
N ILE A 64 -2.45 -0.04 -14.66
CA ILE A 64 -3.21 0.48 -13.50
C ILE A 64 -4.72 0.31 -13.68
N GLU A 65 -5.27 0.62 -14.85
CA GLU A 65 -6.71 0.51 -15.11
C GLU A 65 -7.22 -0.94 -15.13
N GLU A 66 -6.37 -1.91 -15.48
CA GLU A 66 -6.72 -3.32 -15.36
C GLU A 66 -6.81 -3.75 -13.90
N TYR A 67 -5.85 -3.32 -13.07
CA TYR A 67 -5.83 -3.62 -11.65
C TYR A 67 -6.91 -2.87 -10.87
N ARG A 68 -7.28 -1.65 -11.29
CA ARG A 68 -8.40 -0.89 -10.71
C ARG A 68 -9.70 -1.68 -10.77
N LYS A 69 -9.94 -2.45 -11.84
CA LYS A 69 -11.11 -3.32 -12.01
C LYS A 69 -11.07 -4.59 -11.14
N LYS A 70 -9.87 -5.02 -10.72
CA LYS A 70 -9.66 -6.22 -9.89
C LYS A 70 -9.70 -5.91 -8.39
N ALA A 71 -9.40 -4.66 -8.01
CA ALA A 71 -9.35 -4.22 -6.63
C ALA A 71 -10.77 -4.06 -6.06
N ASP A 72 -10.94 -4.43 -4.79
CA ASP A 72 -12.17 -4.17 -4.05
C ASP A 72 -12.37 -2.67 -3.81
N PHE A 73 -11.25 -1.97 -3.60
CA PHE A 73 -11.20 -0.52 -3.60
C PHE A 73 -9.80 -0.02 -3.96
N THR A 74 -9.76 1.22 -4.45
CA THR A 74 -8.55 1.94 -4.85
C THR A 74 -8.41 3.21 -4.05
N ILE A 75 -7.18 3.56 -3.67
CA ILE A 75 -6.87 4.83 -2.98
C ILE A 75 -5.87 5.61 -3.82
N GLU A 76 -6.24 6.83 -4.18
CA GLU A 76 -5.37 7.73 -4.93
C GLU A 76 -4.75 8.77 -3.99
N ILE A 77 -3.42 8.75 -3.92
CA ILE A 77 -2.60 9.69 -3.15
C ILE A 77 -2.01 10.72 -4.11
N PRO A 78 -2.29 12.02 -3.93
CA PRO A 78 -1.85 13.06 -4.85
C PRO A 78 -0.34 13.10 -5.10
N THR A 79 0.48 12.95 -4.05
CA THR A 79 1.93 13.11 -4.15
C THR A 79 2.72 11.97 -3.53
N TYR A 80 3.93 11.74 -4.04
CA TYR A 80 4.88 10.79 -3.49
C TYR A 80 5.24 11.12 -2.03
N GLU A 81 5.49 12.38 -1.70
CA GLU A 81 5.82 12.78 -0.33
C GLU A 81 4.68 12.48 0.63
N LEU A 82 3.42 12.70 0.21
CA LEU A 82 2.25 12.34 1.00
C LEU A 82 2.12 10.82 1.14
N SER A 83 2.45 10.06 0.09
CA SER A 83 2.46 8.60 0.16
C SER A 83 3.48 8.07 1.17
N VAL A 84 4.65 8.72 1.26
CA VAL A 84 5.69 8.43 2.26
C VAL A 84 5.23 8.82 3.67
N ASP A 85 4.61 10.00 3.83
CA ASP A 85 4.05 10.42 5.12
C ASP A 85 3.00 9.42 5.64
N VAL A 86 2.16 8.90 4.75
CA VAL A 86 1.18 7.86 5.08
C VAL A 86 1.88 6.55 5.42
N ALA A 87 2.80 6.09 4.56
CA ALA A 87 3.49 4.81 4.74
C ALA A 87 4.36 4.78 5.99
N SER A 88 4.91 5.92 6.42
CA SER A 88 5.70 6.08 7.65
C SER A 88 4.87 6.30 8.91
N GLY A 89 3.54 6.41 8.79
CA GLY A 89 2.62 6.65 9.91
C GLY A 89 2.57 8.11 10.39
N LYS A 90 3.22 9.06 9.69
CA LYS A 90 3.15 10.50 10.02
C LYS A 90 1.77 11.09 9.73
N LYS A 91 1.06 10.56 8.74
CA LYS A 91 -0.31 10.95 8.40
C LYS A 91 -1.23 9.74 8.33
N SER A 92 -2.43 9.89 8.88
CA SER A 92 -3.47 8.86 8.80
C SER A 92 -4.17 8.91 7.44
N LEU A 93 -4.23 7.76 6.76
CA LEU A 93 -4.97 7.59 5.52
C LEU A 93 -6.47 7.91 5.70
N GLU A 94 -7.06 7.50 6.83
CA GLU A 94 -8.46 7.74 7.17
C GLU A 94 -8.73 9.24 7.35
N SER A 95 -7.88 9.94 8.10
CA SER A 95 -8.02 11.39 8.31
C SER A 95 -7.87 12.17 7.01
N LEU A 96 -6.96 11.76 6.13
CA LEU A 96 -6.78 12.40 4.82
C LEU A 96 -7.97 12.13 3.88
N TYR A 97 -8.58 10.95 3.95
CA TYR A 97 -9.82 10.64 3.21
C TYR A 97 -11.00 11.48 3.72
N ILE A 98 -11.24 11.52 5.03
CA ILE A 98 -12.30 12.34 5.65
C ILE A 98 -12.11 13.83 5.32
N GLY A 99 -10.87 14.30 5.30
CA GLY A 99 -10.51 15.66 4.92
C GLY A 99 -10.57 15.96 3.41
N GLY A 100 -10.96 14.98 2.58
CA GLY A 100 -11.08 15.16 1.13
C GLY A 100 -9.75 15.27 0.37
N MET A 101 -8.63 14.96 1.02
CA MET A 101 -7.29 15.03 0.40
C MET A 101 -6.94 13.76 -0.39
N LEU A 102 -7.60 12.65 -0.09
CA LEU A 102 -7.46 11.39 -0.84
C LEU A 102 -8.77 11.06 -1.54
N LYS A 103 -8.65 10.43 -2.71
CA LYS A 103 -9.79 9.83 -3.40
C LYS A 103 -9.80 8.33 -3.10
N MET A 104 -10.97 7.81 -2.72
CA MET A 104 -11.21 6.37 -2.67
C MET A 104 -12.27 6.02 -3.70
N GLU A 105 -12.07 4.92 -4.41
CA GLU A 105 -13.02 4.34 -5.35
C GLU A 105 -13.28 2.87 -5.00
N GLY A 106 -14.47 2.36 -5.32
CA GLY A 106 -14.86 0.97 -5.00
C GLY A 106 -15.62 0.85 -3.68
N SER A 107 -15.47 -0.29 -3.01
CA SER A 107 -16.28 -0.66 -1.83
C SER A 107 -15.76 0.00 -0.55
N ILE A 108 -16.34 1.14 -0.20
CA ILE A 108 -16.17 1.80 1.11
C ILE A 108 -16.54 0.85 2.26
N PHE A 109 -17.59 0.05 2.08
CA PHE A 109 -18.01 -0.92 3.08
C PHE A 109 -16.90 -1.93 3.40
N LYS A 110 -16.22 -2.47 2.38
CA LYS A 110 -15.05 -3.35 2.60
C LYS A 110 -13.91 -2.60 3.30
N ALA A 111 -13.63 -1.36 2.90
CA ALA A 111 -12.60 -0.56 3.57
C ALA A 111 -12.88 -0.37 5.07
N LEU A 112 -14.15 -0.13 5.44
CA LEU A 112 -14.59 0.01 6.84
C LEU A 112 -14.60 -1.35 7.57
N GLN A 113 -15.11 -2.40 6.93
CA GLN A 113 -15.16 -3.76 7.48
C GLN A 113 -13.76 -4.25 7.90
N TYR A 114 -12.74 -3.90 7.12
CA TYR A 114 -11.35 -4.32 7.37
C TYR A 114 -10.47 -3.21 7.97
N ARG A 115 -11.06 -2.13 8.52
CA ARG A 115 -10.30 -1.00 9.08
C ARG A 115 -9.28 -1.44 10.14
N ASP A 116 -9.68 -2.34 11.04
CA ASP A 116 -8.80 -2.80 12.11
C ASP A 116 -7.64 -3.66 11.59
N VAL A 117 -7.86 -4.41 10.50
CA VAL A 117 -6.81 -5.12 9.76
C VAL A 117 -5.83 -4.11 9.15
N PHE A 118 -6.35 -3.06 8.50
CA PHE A 118 -5.52 -2.00 7.93
C PHE A 118 -4.72 -1.22 8.98
N ALA A 119 -5.26 -1.00 10.17
CA ALA A 119 -4.53 -0.33 11.25
C ALA A 119 -3.27 -1.11 11.65
N VAL A 120 -3.36 -2.44 11.77
CA VAL A 120 -2.21 -3.30 12.07
C VAL A 120 -1.22 -3.32 10.91
N VAL A 121 -1.70 -3.46 9.67
CA VAL A 121 -0.84 -3.43 8.47
C VAL A 121 -0.12 -2.09 8.34
N ALA A 122 -0.81 -0.97 8.60
CA ALA A 122 -0.24 0.37 8.57
C ALA A 122 0.86 0.53 9.63
N LYS A 123 0.64 0.04 10.86
CA LYS A 123 1.65 0.04 11.92
C LYS A 123 2.90 -0.74 11.51
N ILE A 124 2.74 -1.97 11.01
CA ILE A 124 3.86 -2.80 10.54
C ILE A 124 4.61 -2.13 9.38
N THR A 125 3.86 -1.51 8.45
CA THR A 125 4.43 -0.78 7.32
C THR A 125 5.23 0.42 7.82
N ALA A 126 4.68 1.22 8.72
CA ALA A 126 5.34 2.37 9.32
C ALA A 126 6.64 1.99 10.03
N ASP A 127 6.62 0.95 10.86
CA ASP A 127 7.82 0.43 11.53
C ASP A 127 8.91 0.07 10.52
N LEU A 128 8.55 -0.55 9.39
CA LEU A 128 9.50 -0.94 8.37
C LEU A 128 10.02 0.24 7.55
N VAL A 129 9.14 1.19 7.18
CA VAL A 129 9.53 2.41 6.47
C VAL A 129 10.50 3.23 7.30
N ASN A 130 10.26 3.37 8.61
CA ASN A 130 11.14 4.10 9.52
C ASN A 130 12.50 3.43 9.75
N GLN A 131 12.63 2.14 9.42
CA GLN A 131 13.90 1.38 9.41
C GLN A 131 14.59 1.36 8.04
N SER A 132 13.96 1.97 7.02
CA SER A 132 14.40 1.90 5.63
C SER A 132 14.93 3.26 5.14
N THR A 133 15.79 3.22 4.14
CA THR A 133 16.16 4.43 3.39
C THR A 133 15.00 4.80 2.46
N VAL A 134 14.44 5.99 2.66
CA VAL A 134 13.43 6.57 1.77
C VAL A 134 14.12 7.47 0.75
N LEU A 135 13.92 7.19 -0.53
CA LEU A 135 14.49 7.99 -1.61
C LEU A 135 13.72 9.29 -1.80
N SER A 136 14.41 10.30 -2.36
CA SER A 136 13.76 11.46 -2.97
C SER A 136 12.80 11.02 -4.09
N LYS A 137 11.83 11.87 -4.43
CA LYS A 137 10.90 11.63 -5.54
C LYS A 137 11.63 11.29 -6.84
N GLU A 138 12.68 12.04 -7.16
CA GLU A 138 13.47 11.87 -8.39
C GLU A 138 14.21 10.53 -8.40
N ASP A 139 14.86 10.17 -7.30
CA ASP A 139 15.62 8.92 -7.23
C ASP A 139 14.70 7.70 -7.17
N PHE A 140 13.52 7.85 -6.57
CA PHE A 140 12.47 6.84 -6.61
C PHE A 140 11.97 6.61 -8.05
N ALA A 141 11.71 7.67 -8.81
CA ALA A 141 11.32 7.56 -10.21
C ALA A 141 12.43 6.88 -11.05
N LYS A 142 13.70 7.25 -10.85
CA LYS A 142 14.84 6.57 -11.50
C LYS A 142 14.92 5.09 -11.15
N MET A 143 14.65 4.73 -9.89
CA MET A 143 14.60 3.32 -9.46
C MET A 143 13.52 2.56 -10.22
N LEU A 144 12.31 3.12 -10.34
CA LEU A 144 11.20 2.46 -11.04
C LEU A 144 11.48 2.30 -12.53
N GLN A 145 12.07 3.31 -13.19
CA GLN A 145 12.49 3.22 -14.60
C GLN A 145 13.49 2.09 -14.84
N LYS A 146 14.51 1.96 -13.97
CA LYS A 146 15.50 0.86 -14.05
C LYS A 146 14.86 -0.52 -13.92
N ARG A 147 13.68 -0.61 -13.30
CA ARG A 147 12.90 -1.84 -13.13
C ARG A 147 11.84 -2.06 -14.21
N GLY A 148 11.71 -1.15 -15.18
CA GLY A 148 10.67 -1.20 -16.21
C GLY A 148 9.26 -0.94 -15.65
N LEU A 149 9.15 -0.23 -14.53
CA LEU A 149 7.89 0.09 -13.85
C LEU A 149 7.40 1.52 -14.13
N LEU A 150 8.21 2.33 -14.84
CA LEU A 150 7.92 3.65 -15.40
C LEU A 150 8.61 3.74 -16.76
#